data_AF-A0A1N7RSR4-F1
#
_entry.id   AF-A0A1N7RSR4-F1
#
_cell.length_a   1.000
_cell.length_b   1.000
_cell.length_c   1.000
_cell.angle_alpha   90.00
_cell.angle_beta   90.00
_cell.angle_gamma   90.00
#
_symmetry.space_group_name_H-M   'P 1'
#
loop_
_entity.id
_entity.type
_entity.pdbx_description
1 polymer ?
#
loop_
_entity_poly.entity_id
_entity_poly.type
_entity_poly.pdbx_seq_one_letter_code
_entity_poly.pdbx_strand_id
1 'polypeptide(L)'
;MAWKLWKTEKRQDETRSWPSDTHESLKQLLDMHLGSGAAPFVSWAAPGITFTTDVETLARNGVRGYQLALWFWLFAEKHGTIPAKMVRESFCLLADAAQPSSGDKIGALFDLENRLARSVEAISAEQRTFRQEGLSVELPMEFFLATGLLRLAPESPYAGNDGAGLQGNDYKLADCFRHATEEALSIFRPMIDAVDFDAKVLPNWRWSARPGATERHLQRRHNNPLFPLHRQMVTAHEVYEARLADAQALQDIRNELNEVSCSFSQTTELPLNWQSFLEAYRDHVDRLDERSLVAGGQNASLGDAIASLRTDILTTWRASIHKNRHSLATLEQEEAKRAERRALLYGCDWTAQLLSHGSLIPPEEVVPALLSESAPELEKAVTGLQAEPRLHEMLAQCCATAHRLVNELRAAGHNLPDIGDKLRILDGAPGQLRA
;
A
#
# COMPACT_ATOMS: atom_id res chain seq x y z
N MET A 1 2.82 -14.21 -16.75
CA MET A 1 3.34 -14.96 -17.92
C MET A 1 4.82 -14.66 -18.07
N ALA A 2 5.63 -15.66 -18.36
CA ALA A 2 7.10 -15.53 -18.47
C ALA A 2 7.48 -14.94 -19.84
N TRP A 3 8.07 -13.75 -19.83
CA TRP A 3 8.59 -13.09 -21.03
C TRP A 3 9.91 -13.78 -21.39
N LYS A 4 9.93 -14.57 -22.47
CA LYS A 4 11.18 -15.17 -22.96
C LYS A 4 11.88 -14.18 -23.89
N LEU A 5 12.88 -13.45 -23.37
CA LEU A 5 13.75 -12.59 -24.17
C LEU A 5 15.22 -13.01 -24.10
N TRP A 6 15.61 -13.67 -25.19
CA TRP A 6 16.90 -13.78 -25.89
C TRP A 6 18.22 -13.69 -25.08
N LYS A 7 19.08 -14.69 -25.34
CA LYS A 7 20.48 -14.74 -24.92
C LYS A 7 21.30 -13.76 -25.75
N THR A 8 21.87 -12.75 -25.12
CA THR A 8 22.90 -11.88 -25.69
C THR A 8 24.26 -12.24 -25.13
N GLU A 9 25.28 -12.21 -26.00
CA GLU A 9 26.67 -12.54 -25.66
C GLU A 9 27.24 -11.58 -24.62
N LYS A 10 27.94 -12.14 -23.63
CA LYS A 10 28.57 -11.41 -22.53
C LYS A 10 29.77 -10.61 -23.06
N ARG A 11 29.63 -9.28 -23.21
CA ARG A 11 30.77 -8.37 -23.13
C ARG A 11 31.09 -8.15 -21.65
N GLN A 12 32.11 -8.82 -21.14
CA GLN A 12 32.63 -8.55 -19.80
C GLN A 12 33.60 -7.36 -19.87
N ASP A 13 33.24 -6.27 -19.20
CA ASP A 13 34.10 -5.12 -18.98
C ASP A 13 34.74 -5.28 -17.59
N GLU A 14 36.02 -5.70 -17.55
CA GLU A 14 36.72 -6.22 -16.35
C GLU A 14 37.08 -5.14 -15.30
N THR A 15 36.67 -3.88 -15.49
CA THR A 15 37.06 -2.75 -14.61
C THR A 15 35.92 -2.21 -13.74
N ARG A 16 34.71 -2.76 -13.84
CA ARG A 16 33.54 -2.24 -13.10
C ARG A 16 33.41 -2.91 -11.73
N SER A 17 33.49 -2.11 -10.66
CA SER A 17 33.12 -2.57 -9.32
C SER A 17 31.61 -2.82 -9.27
N TRP A 18 31.23 -4.06 -9.02
CA TRP A 18 29.82 -4.45 -8.83
C TRP A 18 29.38 -4.20 -7.39
N PRO A 19 28.09 -3.90 -7.15
CA PRO A 19 27.58 -3.62 -5.82
C PRO A 19 27.65 -4.87 -4.94
N SER A 20 27.92 -4.68 -3.64
CA SER A 20 28.02 -5.80 -2.68
C SER A 20 26.67 -6.20 -2.07
N ASP A 21 25.70 -5.29 -2.07
CA ASP A 21 24.33 -5.54 -1.61
C ASP A 21 23.27 -4.76 -2.41
N THR A 22 21.99 -5.01 -2.10
CA THR A 22 20.87 -4.37 -2.78
C THR A 22 20.84 -2.85 -2.61
N HIS A 23 21.24 -2.33 -1.45
CA HIS A 23 21.24 -0.89 -1.18
C HIS A 23 22.36 -0.17 -1.93
N GLU A 24 23.55 -0.76 -1.99
CA GLU A 24 24.62 -0.28 -2.86
C GLU A 24 24.22 -0.32 -4.32
N SER A 25 23.53 -1.38 -4.76
CA SER A 25 23.01 -1.45 -6.12
C SER A 25 22.00 -0.33 -6.40
N LEU A 26 21.15 0.03 -5.43
CA LEU A 26 20.21 1.15 -5.57
C LEU A 26 20.92 2.50 -5.63
N LYS A 27 21.96 2.70 -4.80
CA LYS A 27 22.79 3.92 -4.85
C LYS A 27 23.48 4.05 -6.20
N GLN A 28 24.11 2.98 -6.67
CA GLN A 28 24.79 2.96 -7.97
C GLN A 28 23.79 3.21 -9.11
N LEU A 29 22.60 2.61 -9.06
CA LEU A 29 21.52 2.89 -10.01
C LEU A 29 21.10 4.36 -9.99
N LEU A 30 20.96 4.95 -8.79
CA LEU A 30 20.57 6.34 -8.62
C LEU A 30 21.64 7.29 -9.12
N ASP A 31 22.91 7.02 -8.81
CA ASP A 31 24.05 7.80 -9.30
C ASP A 31 24.13 7.75 -10.82
N MET A 32 23.88 6.59 -11.44
CA MET A 32 23.78 6.47 -12.90
C MET A 32 22.58 7.25 -13.45
N HIS A 33 21.44 7.25 -12.74
CA HIS A 33 20.22 7.92 -13.19
C HIS A 33 20.28 9.44 -13.01
N LEU A 34 20.94 9.96 -11.98
CA LEU A 34 21.07 11.41 -11.77
C LEU A 34 22.30 11.97 -12.47
N GLY A 35 23.34 11.15 -12.70
CA GLY A 35 24.57 11.54 -13.37
C GLY A 35 24.35 11.94 -14.83
N SER A 36 24.95 13.05 -15.25
CA SER A 36 24.84 13.59 -16.61
C SER A 36 25.65 12.82 -17.67
N GLY A 37 26.46 11.84 -17.29
CA GLY A 37 27.38 11.12 -18.19
C GLY A 37 27.49 9.62 -17.94
N ALA A 38 26.57 9.01 -17.21
CA ALA A 38 26.66 7.61 -16.83
C ALA A 38 25.80 6.72 -17.75
N ALA A 39 26.40 5.67 -18.31
CA ALA A 39 25.68 4.59 -18.96
C ALA A 39 24.86 3.79 -17.92
N PRO A 40 23.67 3.28 -18.26
CA PRO A 40 23.09 3.28 -19.61
C PRO A 40 22.24 4.52 -19.93
N PHE A 41 21.98 5.41 -18.96
CA PHE A 41 21.03 6.51 -19.12
C PHE A 41 21.51 7.65 -20.04
N VAL A 42 22.83 7.80 -20.21
CA VAL A 42 23.39 8.76 -21.18
C VAL A 42 23.16 8.31 -22.63
N SER A 43 23.19 7.00 -22.88
CA SER A 43 22.99 6.37 -24.20
C SER A 43 21.50 6.12 -24.48
N TRP A 44 20.64 7.10 -24.23
CA TRP A 44 19.19 6.95 -24.37
C TRP A 44 18.70 6.99 -25.82
N ALA A 45 19.47 7.59 -26.74
CA ALA A 45 19.08 7.74 -28.14
C ALA A 45 20.03 6.96 -29.06
N ALA A 46 19.47 6.28 -30.07
CA ALA A 46 20.29 5.63 -31.08
C ALA A 46 21.06 6.67 -31.91
N PRO A 47 22.29 6.36 -32.37
CA PRO A 47 23.09 7.28 -33.16
C PRO A 47 22.36 7.78 -34.40
N GLY A 48 22.37 9.10 -34.62
CA GLY A 48 21.76 9.73 -35.80
C GLY A 48 20.28 10.07 -35.68
N ILE A 49 19.62 9.73 -34.56
CA ILE A 49 18.24 10.14 -34.31
C ILE A 49 18.20 11.54 -33.70
N THR A 50 17.42 12.43 -34.31
CA THR A 50 17.16 13.78 -33.80
C THR A 50 15.67 14.06 -33.70
N PHE A 51 15.30 14.75 -32.63
CA PHE A 51 13.94 15.22 -32.34
C PHE A 51 13.89 16.74 -32.37
N THR A 52 12.69 17.30 -32.51
CA THR A 52 12.47 18.72 -32.22
C THR A 52 12.55 18.95 -30.72
N THR A 53 12.90 20.18 -30.29
CA THR A 53 13.08 20.53 -28.87
C THR A 53 11.90 20.13 -27.99
N ASP A 54 10.68 20.28 -28.51
CA ASP A 54 9.43 19.98 -27.80
C ASP A 54 9.21 18.47 -27.57
N VAL A 55 9.77 17.62 -28.44
CA VAL A 55 9.67 16.16 -28.34
C VAL A 55 10.90 15.55 -27.67
N GLU A 56 12.08 16.16 -27.83
CA GLU A 56 13.34 15.63 -27.33
C GLU A 56 13.34 15.45 -25.80
N THR A 57 12.83 16.44 -25.07
CA THR A 57 12.78 16.37 -23.60
C THR A 57 11.86 15.23 -23.14
N LEU A 58 10.70 15.08 -23.78
CA LEU A 58 9.76 13.99 -23.52
C LEU A 58 10.40 12.63 -23.85
N ALA A 59 10.97 12.49 -25.04
CA ALA A 59 11.61 11.26 -25.53
C ALA A 59 12.74 10.83 -24.58
N ARG A 60 13.63 11.77 -24.22
CA ARG A 60 14.71 11.51 -23.27
C ARG A 60 14.19 11.04 -21.92
N ASN A 61 13.22 11.74 -21.34
CA ASN A 61 12.69 11.38 -20.02
C ASN A 61 11.95 10.04 -20.06
N GLY A 62 11.18 9.77 -21.12
CA GLY A 62 10.46 8.53 -21.29
C GLY A 62 11.37 7.33 -21.50
N VAL A 63 12.41 7.45 -22.32
CA VAL A 63 13.39 6.38 -22.53
C VAL A 63 14.19 6.11 -21.26
N ARG A 64 14.64 7.15 -20.55
CA ARG A 64 15.33 6.97 -19.25
C ARG A 64 14.43 6.37 -18.19
N GLY A 65 13.15 6.76 -18.15
CA GLY A 65 12.15 6.15 -17.27
C GLY A 65 11.92 4.68 -17.58
N TYR A 66 11.88 4.32 -18.87
CA TYR A 66 11.78 2.92 -19.31
C TYR A 66 13.03 2.11 -18.95
N GLN A 67 14.24 2.63 -19.17
CA GLN A 67 15.47 1.96 -18.73
C GLN A 67 15.45 1.72 -17.22
N LEU A 68 14.99 2.70 -16.44
CA LEU A 68 14.86 2.54 -15.00
C LEU A 68 13.85 1.44 -14.65
N ALA A 69 12.68 1.41 -15.30
CA ALA A 69 11.69 0.35 -15.13
C ALA A 69 12.23 -1.04 -15.51
N LEU A 70 13.04 -1.13 -16.57
CA LEU A 70 13.70 -2.36 -16.99
C LEU A 70 14.60 -2.93 -15.89
N TRP A 71 15.31 -2.09 -15.13
CA TRP A 71 16.10 -2.54 -13.99
C TRP A 71 15.22 -3.22 -12.93
N PHE A 72 14.12 -2.57 -12.52
CA PHE A 72 13.20 -3.15 -11.52
C PHE A 72 12.52 -4.42 -12.03
N TRP A 73 12.27 -4.50 -13.33
CA TRP A 73 11.71 -5.70 -13.95
C TRP A 73 12.68 -6.88 -13.92
N LEU A 74 13.94 -6.68 -14.30
CA LEU A 74 14.99 -7.70 -14.20
C LEU A 74 15.21 -8.12 -12.73
N PHE A 75 15.14 -7.16 -11.81
CA PHE A 75 15.24 -7.44 -10.38
C PHE A 75 14.05 -8.30 -9.92
N ALA A 76 12.84 -8.02 -10.41
CA ALA A 76 11.65 -8.82 -10.15
C ALA A 76 11.74 -10.22 -10.78
N GLU A 77 12.40 -10.37 -11.93
CA GLU A 77 12.63 -11.67 -12.56
C GLU A 77 13.54 -12.56 -11.70
N LYS A 78 14.61 -11.99 -11.15
CA LYS A 78 15.56 -12.73 -10.30
C LYS A 78 15.03 -12.98 -8.88
N HIS A 79 14.48 -11.95 -8.24
CA HIS A 79 14.16 -11.97 -6.80
C HIS A 79 12.65 -12.04 -6.50
N GLY A 80 11.80 -11.88 -7.50
CA GLY A 80 10.35 -11.85 -7.35
C GLY A 80 9.76 -10.44 -7.28
N THR A 81 8.45 -10.35 -7.47
CA THR A 81 7.70 -9.08 -7.51
C THR A 81 7.71 -8.33 -6.20
N ILE A 82 7.78 -9.07 -5.09
CA ILE A 82 7.79 -8.55 -3.73
C ILE A 82 9.08 -7.77 -3.44
N PRO A 83 10.29 -8.37 -3.57
CA PRO A 83 11.53 -7.61 -3.41
C PRO A 83 11.63 -6.40 -4.33
N ALA A 84 11.22 -6.55 -5.59
CA ALA A 84 11.23 -5.44 -6.55
C ALA A 84 10.37 -4.25 -6.09
N LYS A 85 9.22 -4.50 -5.46
CA LYS A 85 8.38 -3.43 -4.90
C LYS A 85 9.09 -2.70 -3.75
N MET A 86 9.70 -3.44 -2.81
CA MET A 86 10.43 -2.85 -1.68
C MET A 86 11.60 -1.98 -2.18
N VAL A 87 12.37 -2.53 -3.11
CA VAL A 87 13.54 -1.88 -3.70
C VAL A 87 13.13 -0.63 -4.50
N ARG A 88 11.99 -0.65 -5.21
CA ARG A 88 11.42 0.53 -5.88
C ARG A 88 11.03 1.63 -4.90
N GLU A 89 10.35 1.29 -3.80
CA GLU A 89 10.00 2.27 -2.75
C GLU A 89 11.26 2.89 -2.12
N SER A 90 12.24 2.05 -1.78
CA SER A 90 13.54 2.51 -1.25
C SER A 90 14.29 3.39 -2.25
N PHE A 91 14.24 3.07 -3.55
CA PHE A 91 14.85 3.89 -4.60
C PHE A 91 14.22 5.28 -4.70
N CYS A 92 12.89 5.38 -4.70
CA CYS A 92 12.20 6.68 -4.70
C CYS A 92 12.62 7.53 -3.50
N LEU A 93 12.74 6.93 -2.31
CA LEU A 93 13.17 7.64 -1.10
C LEU A 93 14.64 8.07 -1.16
N LEU A 94 15.52 7.24 -1.73
CA LEU A 94 16.90 7.61 -1.97
C LEU A 94 16.99 8.78 -2.95
N ALA A 95 16.16 8.78 -4.00
CA ALA A 95 16.09 9.88 -4.94
C ALA A 95 15.63 11.17 -4.23
N ASP A 96 14.54 11.14 -3.46
CA ASP A 96 14.06 12.32 -2.71
C ASP A 96 15.10 12.87 -1.73
N ALA A 97 15.87 11.99 -1.08
CA ALA A 97 16.97 12.40 -0.21
C ALA A 97 18.12 13.08 -0.98
N ALA A 98 18.41 12.65 -2.21
CA ALA A 98 19.43 13.26 -3.06
C ALA A 98 18.97 14.58 -3.69
N GLN A 99 17.73 14.64 -4.15
CA GLN A 99 17.10 15.83 -4.70
C GLN A 99 15.60 15.85 -4.32
N PRO A 100 15.13 16.86 -3.58
CA PRO A 100 13.72 16.95 -3.19
C PRO A 100 12.78 16.87 -4.39
N SER A 101 11.67 16.16 -4.24
CA SER A 101 10.63 15.89 -5.27
C SER A 101 11.04 14.97 -6.42
N SER A 102 12.26 14.45 -6.44
CA SER A 102 12.70 13.55 -7.52
C SER A 102 12.09 12.15 -7.41
N GLY A 103 11.87 11.65 -6.19
CA GLY A 103 11.20 10.37 -5.93
C GLY A 103 9.74 10.39 -6.36
N ASP A 104 9.02 11.49 -6.12
CA ASP A 104 7.65 11.68 -6.63
C ASP A 104 7.61 11.71 -8.17
N LYS A 105 8.56 12.40 -8.81
CA LYS A 105 8.68 12.41 -10.28
C LYS A 105 8.97 11.02 -10.85
N ILE A 106 9.88 10.28 -10.24
CA ILE A 106 10.21 8.90 -10.60
C ILE A 106 8.99 7.98 -10.38
N GLY A 107 8.27 8.17 -9.27
CA GLY A 107 7.01 7.48 -9.01
C GLY A 107 5.99 7.69 -10.13
N ALA A 108 5.80 8.94 -10.56
CA ALA A 108 4.92 9.28 -11.68
C ALA A 108 5.37 8.67 -13.01
N LEU A 109 6.68 8.55 -13.25
CA LEU A 109 7.23 7.87 -14.44
C LEU A 109 6.90 6.38 -14.42
N PHE A 110 7.04 5.71 -13.28
CA PHE A 110 6.65 4.30 -13.17
C PHE A 110 5.14 4.10 -13.31
N ASP A 111 4.31 5.05 -12.87
CA ASP A 111 2.86 4.97 -13.07
C ASP A 111 2.47 5.21 -14.53
N LEU A 112 3.21 6.05 -15.26
CA LEU A 112 3.09 6.16 -16.71
C LEU A 112 3.49 4.85 -17.40
N GLU A 113 4.59 4.23 -17.00
CA GLU A 113 5.03 2.93 -17.54
C GLU A 113 4.00 1.83 -17.29
N ASN A 114 3.47 1.71 -16.08
CA ASN A 114 2.40 0.75 -15.76
C ASN A 114 1.15 0.98 -16.63
N ARG A 115 0.80 2.24 -16.92
CA ARG A 115 -0.31 2.57 -17.84
C ARG A 115 0.02 2.17 -19.28
N LEU A 116 1.26 2.40 -19.73
CA LEU A 116 1.72 2.00 -21.06
C LEU A 116 1.67 0.48 -21.21
N ALA A 117 2.22 -0.28 -20.27
CA ALA A 117 2.18 -1.74 -20.28
C ALA A 117 0.74 -2.27 -20.41
N ARG A 118 -0.20 -1.77 -19.59
CA ARG A 118 -1.63 -2.13 -19.68
C ARG A 118 -2.25 -1.73 -21.01
N SER A 119 -1.89 -0.56 -21.54
CA SER A 119 -2.41 -0.11 -22.83
C SER A 119 -1.98 -1.04 -23.96
N VAL A 120 -0.75 -1.57 -23.91
CA VAL A 120 -0.28 -2.52 -24.92
C VAL A 120 -0.91 -3.89 -24.72
N GLU A 121 -1.03 -4.38 -23.48
CA GLU A 121 -1.73 -5.63 -23.16
C GLU A 121 -3.18 -5.66 -23.68
N ALA A 122 -3.85 -4.51 -23.73
CA ALA A 122 -5.20 -4.37 -24.27
C ALA A 122 -5.28 -4.45 -25.81
N ILE A 123 -4.18 -4.30 -26.53
CA ILE A 123 -4.12 -4.39 -28.00
C ILE A 123 -4.18 -5.86 -28.40
N SER A 124 -5.18 -6.27 -29.19
CA SER A 124 -5.32 -7.65 -29.66
C SER A 124 -4.19 -8.04 -30.62
N ALA A 125 -3.88 -9.33 -30.73
CA ALA A 125 -2.86 -9.82 -31.66
C ALA A 125 -3.14 -9.39 -33.13
N GLU A 126 -4.41 -9.37 -33.51
CA GLU A 126 -4.88 -8.94 -34.83
C GLU A 126 -4.58 -7.45 -35.09
N GLN A 127 -4.65 -6.61 -34.05
CA GLN A 127 -4.32 -5.19 -34.12
C GLN A 127 -2.82 -4.91 -34.15
N ARG A 128 -1.98 -5.91 -33.83
CA ARG A 128 -0.51 -5.81 -33.88
C ARG A 128 0.07 -6.28 -35.21
N THR A 129 -0.71 -7.02 -35.98
CA THR A 129 -0.31 -7.58 -37.27
C THR A 129 -0.77 -6.74 -38.45
N PHE A 130 0.16 -6.37 -39.32
CA PHE A 130 -0.07 -5.61 -40.54
C PHE A 130 0.28 -6.43 -41.78
N ARG A 131 -0.34 -6.12 -42.92
CA ARG A 131 0.01 -6.74 -44.20
C ARG A 131 0.93 -5.82 -44.99
N GLN A 132 2.16 -6.25 -45.21
CA GLN A 132 3.13 -5.59 -46.08
C GLN A 132 3.52 -6.55 -47.20
N GLU A 133 3.28 -6.15 -48.45
CA GLU A 133 3.62 -6.94 -49.66
C GLU A 133 3.12 -8.41 -49.62
N GLY A 134 1.97 -8.65 -48.99
CA GLY A 134 1.36 -9.98 -48.87
C GLY A 134 1.86 -10.80 -47.67
N LEU A 135 2.84 -10.31 -46.91
CA LEU A 135 3.34 -10.92 -45.67
C LEU A 135 2.68 -10.27 -44.45
N SER A 136 2.38 -11.09 -43.44
CA SER A 136 1.91 -10.60 -42.15
C SER A 136 3.12 -10.24 -41.28
N VAL A 137 3.22 -8.98 -40.86
CA VAL A 137 4.31 -8.44 -40.05
C VAL A 137 3.72 -7.93 -38.73
N GLU A 138 4.23 -8.41 -37.60
CA GLU A 138 3.90 -7.87 -36.28
C GLU A 138 4.87 -6.73 -35.95
N LEU A 139 4.35 -5.58 -35.50
CA LEU A 139 5.21 -4.48 -35.08
C LEU A 139 5.89 -4.80 -33.74
N PRO A 140 7.16 -4.38 -33.53
CA PRO A 140 7.84 -4.55 -32.26
C PRO A 140 7.13 -3.84 -31.09
N MET A 141 7.30 -4.36 -29.88
CA MET A 141 6.71 -3.80 -28.65
C MET A 141 7.10 -2.32 -28.44
N GLU A 142 8.33 -1.97 -28.79
CA GLU A 142 8.91 -0.63 -28.69
C GLU A 142 8.12 0.40 -29.49
N PHE A 143 7.49 -0.02 -30.60
CA PHE A 143 6.61 0.84 -31.39
C PHE A 143 5.34 1.21 -30.63
N PHE A 144 4.74 0.26 -29.92
CA PHE A 144 3.55 0.51 -29.10
C PHE A 144 3.89 1.34 -27.86
N LEU A 145 5.05 1.10 -27.24
CA LEU A 145 5.55 1.94 -26.14
C LEU A 145 5.80 3.39 -26.59
N ALA A 146 6.43 3.58 -27.76
CA ALA A 146 6.65 4.90 -28.36
C ALA A 146 5.35 5.64 -28.65
N THR A 147 4.41 4.97 -29.33
CA THR A 147 3.11 5.53 -29.65
C THR A 147 2.34 5.89 -28.37
N GLY A 148 2.32 4.98 -27.40
CA GLY A 148 1.66 5.20 -26.12
C GLY A 148 2.27 6.37 -25.36
N LEU A 149 3.60 6.47 -25.28
CA LEU A 149 4.27 7.57 -24.58
C LEU A 149 3.91 8.92 -25.22
N LEU A 150 3.98 9.01 -26.54
CA LEU A 150 3.64 10.23 -27.26
C LEU A 150 2.18 10.63 -27.08
N ARG A 151 1.25 9.69 -26.94
CA ARG A 151 -0.18 10.00 -26.81
C ARG A 151 -0.66 10.21 -25.37
N LEU A 152 -0.04 9.55 -24.40
CA LEU A 152 -0.50 9.51 -23.00
C LEU A 152 0.28 10.46 -22.08
N ALA A 153 1.49 10.87 -22.45
CA ALA A 153 2.25 11.81 -21.65
C ALA A 153 1.60 13.22 -21.72
N PRO A 154 1.25 13.86 -20.59
CA PRO A 154 0.58 15.16 -20.59
C PRO A 154 1.38 16.27 -21.27
N GLU A 155 2.71 16.21 -21.14
CA GLU A 155 3.65 17.17 -21.73
C GLU A 155 3.93 16.94 -23.22
N SER A 156 3.27 15.94 -23.82
CA SER A 156 3.49 15.62 -25.22
C SER A 156 2.74 16.57 -26.15
N PRO A 157 3.37 17.04 -27.24
CA PRO A 157 2.66 17.81 -28.27
C PRO A 157 1.58 16.98 -29.00
N TYR A 158 1.53 15.66 -28.78
CA TYR A 158 0.53 14.76 -29.36
C TYR A 158 -0.55 14.30 -28.35
N ALA A 159 -0.52 14.81 -27.11
CA ALA A 159 -1.43 14.39 -26.05
C ALA A 159 -2.90 14.62 -26.42
N GLY A 160 -3.73 13.57 -26.28
CA GLY A 160 -5.19 13.67 -26.45
C GLY A 160 -5.69 13.91 -27.88
N ASN A 161 -4.82 13.84 -28.90
CA ASN A 161 -5.20 14.05 -30.30
C ASN A 161 -5.06 12.76 -31.12
N ASP A 162 -6.08 11.90 -31.08
CA ASP A 162 -6.06 10.59 -31.73
C ASP A 162 -5.90 10.62 -33.26
N GLY A 163 -6.18 11.77 -33.88
CA GLY A 163 -6.10 12.00 -35.34
C GLY A 163 -4.83 12.71 -35.83
N ALA A 164 -3.97 13.20 -34.94
CA ALA A 164 -2.72 13.83 -35.35
C ALA A 164 -1.68 12.78 -35.77
N GLY A 165 -1.15 12.90 -36.98
CA GLY A 165 0.00 12.09 -37.40
C GLY A 165 1.20 12.37 -36.50
N LEU A 166 1.87 11.33 -36.01
CA LEU A 166 3.02 11.43 -35.10
C LEU A 166 4.32 11.87 -35.80
N GLN A 167 4.24 12.25 -37.08
CA GLN A 167 5.34 12.79 -37.89
C GLN A 167 6.59 11.89 -37.94
N GLY A 168 6.42 10.58 -37.75
CA GLY A 168 7.52 9.62 -37.70
C GLY A 168 8.30 9.60 -36.38
N ASN A 169 7.89 10.39 -35.38
CA ASN A 169 8.54 10.41 -34.07
C ASN A 169 8.28 9.14 -33.25
N ASP A 170 7.20 8.42 -33.54
CA ASP A 170 6.91 7.07 -33.05
C ASP A 170 7.99 6.07 -33.47
N TYR A 171 8.37 6.03 -34.75
CA TYR A 171 9.44 5.14 -35.24
C TYR A 171 10.80 5.50 -34.65
N LYS A 172 11.14 6.80 -34.64
CA LYS A 172 12.39 7.29 -34.05
C LYS A 172 12.50 6.93 -32.57
N LEU A 173 11.41 7.13 -31.83
CA LEU A 173 11.38 6.82 -30.39
C LEU A 173 11.39 5.32 -30.13
N ALA A 174 10.77 4.50 -30.98
CA ALA A 174 10.86 3.04 -30.91
C ALA A 174 12.31 2.56 -31.08
N ASP A 175 13.06 3.13 -32.02
CA ASP A 175 14.48 2.84 -32.18
C ASP A 175 15.31 3.28 -30.96
N CYS A 176 14.97 4.41 -30.34
CA CYS A 176 15.58 4.80 -29.07
C CYS A 176 15.29 3.79 -27.94
N PHE A 177 14.05 3.31 -27.79
CA PHE A 177 13.73 2.29 -26.79
C PHE A 177 14.50 0.99 -27.01
N ARG A 178 14.59 0.54 -28.27
CA ARG A 178 15.34 -0.67 -28.63
C ARG A 178 16.83 -0.52 -28.29
N HIS A 179 17.45 0.58 -28.73
CA HIS A 179 18.85 0.88 -28.41
C HIS A 179 19.09 0.97 -26.90
N ALA A 180 18.23 1.71 -26.19
CA ALA A 180 18.32 1.88 -24.75
C ALA A 180 18.17 0.57 -23.98
N THR A 181 17.38 -0.37 -24.50
CA THR A 181 17.23 -1.73 -23.96
C THR A 181 18.54 -2.52 -24.06
N GLU A 182 19.16 -2.53 -25.25
CA GLU A 182 20.43 -3.23 -25.48
C GLU A 182 21.53 -2.70 -24.55
N GLU A 183 21.67 -1.37 -24.47
CA GLU A 183 22.62 -0.70 -23.59
C GLU A 183 22.34 -1.02 -22.12
N ALA A 184 21.08 -0.92 -21.69
CA ALA A 184 20.69 -1.19 -20.32
C ALA A 184 20.92 -2.65 -19.90
N LEU A 185 20.56 -3.63 -20.75
CA LEU A 185 20.73 -5.05 -20.45
C LEU A 185 22.19 -5.43 -20.24
N SER A 186 23.12 -4.80 -20.97
CA SER A 186 24.56 -5.06 -20.83
C SER A 186 25.11 -4.69 -19.45
N ILE A 187 24.45 -3.75 -18.75
CA ILE A 187 24.87 -3.25 -17.44
C ILE A 187 24.02 -3.84 -16.32
N PHE A 188 22.69 -3.82 -16.49
CA PHE A 188 21.75 -4.17 -15.44
C PHE A 188 21.74 -5.65 -15.13
N ARG A 189 21.88 -6.54 -16.12
CA ARG A 189 21.93 -7.99 -15.87
C ARG A 189 23.11 -8.36 -14.97
N PRO A 190 24.38 -8.01 -15.29
CA PRO A 190 25.49 -8.28 -14.38
C PRO A 190 25.34 -7.62 -13.00
N MET A 191 24.81 -6.39 -12.95
CA MET A 191 24.60 -5.67 -11.69
C MET A 191 23.61 -6.39 -10.76
N ILE A 192 22.50 -6.89 -11.32
CA ILE A 192 21.47 -7.65 -10.58
C ILE A 192 21.97 -9.06 -10.25
N ASP A 193 22.70 -9.70 -11.18
CA ASP A 193 23.30 -11.02 -10.96
C ASP A 193 24.29 -11.01 -9.79
N ALA A 194 25.02 -9.91 -9.60
CA ALA A 194 26.02 -9.74 -8.54
C ALA A 194 25.46 -9.62 -7.12
N VAL A 195 24.17 -9.29 -6.95
CA VAL A 195 23.56 -9.03 -5.64
C VAL A 195 22.47 -10.03 -5.31
N ASP A 196 22.43 -10.45 -4.05
CA ASP A 196 21.27 -11.13 -3.49
C ASP A 196 20.40 -10.14 -2.71
N PHE A 197 19.10 -10.41 -2.71
CA PHE A 197 18.15 -9.57 -2.00
C PHE A 197 18.13 -9.87 -0.50
N ASP A 198 18.41 -8.86 0.31
CA ASP A 198 18.12 -8.83 1.74
C ASP A 198 17.37 -7.55 2.08
N ALA A 199 16.13 -7.68 2.54
CA ALA A 199 15.31 -6.54 2.94
C ALA A 199 15.93 -5.73 4.09
N LYS A 200 16.81 -6.31 4.91
CA LYS A 200 17.45 -5.63 6.04
C LYS A 200 18.50 -4.62 5.62
N VAL A 201 19.09 -4.76 4.43
CA VAL A 201 20.06 -3.79 3.93
C VAL A 201 19.41 -2.51 3.43
N LEU A 202 18.08 -2.49 3.23
CA LEU A 202 17.33 -1.31 2.81
C LEU A 202 17.08 -0.38 4.01
N PRO A 203 17.74 0.78 4.10
CA PRO A 203 17.61 1.65 5.26
C PRO A 203 16.36 2.54 5.20
N ASN A 204 15.69 2.60 4.03
CA ASN A 204 14.61 3.54 3.75
C ASN A 204 13.33 2.79 3.33
N TRP A 205 12.20 3.17 3.91
CA TRP A 205 10.86 2.75 3.54
C TRP A 205 9.87 3.90 3.74
N ARG A 206 8.70 3.82 3.10
CA ARG A 206 7.63 4.83 3.22
C ARG A 206 6.42 4.19 3.83
N TRP A 207 5.89 4.72 4.93
CA TRP A 207 4.65 4.23 5.54
C TRP A 207 3.44 4.26 4.59
N SER A 208 2.57 3.26 4.69
CA SER A 208 1.29 3.28 3.98
C SER A 208 0.42 4.44 4.47
N ALA A 209 -0.30 5.08 3.54
CA ALA A 209 -1.25 6.16 3.89
C ALA A 209 -2.42 5.67 4.76
N ARG A 210 -2.83 4.41 4.58
CA ARG A 210 -3.81 3.72 5.42
C ARG A 210 -3.17 2.40 5.88
N PRO A 211 -2.39 2.41 6.97
CA PRO A 211 -1.74 1.20 7.46
C PRO A 211 -2.80 0.23 8.01
N GLY A 212 -2.53 -1.06 7.85
CA GLY A 212 -3.24 -2.07 8.64
C GLY A 212 -2.73 -2.09 10.07
N ALA A 213 -3.25 -3.03 10.85
CA ALA A 213 -3.00 -3.06 12.28
C ALA A 213 -1.54 -3.30 12.65
N THR A 214 -0.88 -4.20 11.94
CA THR A 214 0.51 -4.59 12.18
C THR A 214 1.46 -3.46 11.77
N GLU A 215 1.25 -2.87 10.60
CA GLU A 215 2.06 -1.73 10.13
C GLU A 215 1.86 -0.52 11.04
N ARG A 216 0.63 -0.24 11.47
CA ARG A 216 0.33 0.85 12.41
C ARG A 216 1.06 0.67 13.74
N HIS A 217 1.16 -0.55 14.25
CA HIS A 217 1.91 -0.78 15.49
C HIS A 217 3.42 -0.60 15.32
N LEU A 218 3.98 -0.87 14.13
CA LEU A 218 5.35 -0.47 13.82
C LEU A 218 5.50 1.05 13.76
N GLN A 219 4.52 1.78 13.20
CA GLN A 219 4.52 3.24 13.18
C GLN A 219 4.55 3.85 14.59
N ARG A 220 3.75 3.30 15.52
CA ARG A 220 3.74 3.76 16.92
C ARG A 220 5.11 3.63 17.59
N ARG A 221 5.82 2.55 17.29
CA ARG A 221 7.13 2.22 17.89
C ARG A 221 8.28 3.03 17.30
N HIS A 222 8.23 3.30 16.00
CA HIS A 222 9.34 3.87 15.26
C HIS A 222 9.82 5.21 15.83
N ASN A 223 11.08 5.27 16.28
CA ASN A 223 11.71 6.45 16.89
C ASN A 223 10.92 7.06 18.06
N ASN A 224 10.15 6.25 18.78
CA ASN A 224 9.30 6.74 19.86
C ASN A 224 9.89 6.38 21.23
N PRO A 225 10.30 7.36 22.05
CA PRO A 225 10.94 7.09 23.35
C PRO A 225 10.00 6.46 24.38
N LEU A 226 8.68 6.41 24.12
CA LEU A 226 7.74 5.63 24.93
C LEU A 226 8.01 4.13 24.89
N PHE A 227 8.75 3.65 23.90
CA PHE A 227 9.12 2.25 23.74
C PHE A 227 10.60 2.01 24.12
N PRO A 228 10.98 0.80 24.56
CA PRO A 228 12.38 0.45 24.77
C PRO A 228 13.22 0.64 23.50
N LEU A 229 14.49 1.05 23.64
CA LEU A 229 15.37 1.39 22.50
C LEU A 229 15.41 0.31 21.40
N HIS A 230 15.50 -0.96 21.79
CA HIS A 230 15.53 -2.10 20.85
C HIS A 230 14.22 -2.29 20.07
N ARG A 231 13.11 -1.69 20.50
CA ARG A 231 11.79 -1.71 19.85
C ARG A 231 11.55 -0.46 18.99
N GLN A 232 12.35 0.60 19.17
CA GLN A 232 12.21 1.84 18.41
C GLN A 232 12.74 1.72 16.98
N MET A 233 13.67 0.79 16.77
CA MET A 233 14.23 0.49 15.45
C MET A 233 13.22 -0.34 14.67
N VAL A 234 12.86 0.16 13.49
CA VAL A 234 12.05 -0.56 12.51
C VAL A 234 12.88 -0.71 11.25
N THR A 235 12.78 -1.86 10.61
CA THR A 235 13.48 -2.18 9.35
C THR A 235 12.49 -2.22 8.19
N ALA A 236 12.97 -2.01 6.97
CA ALA A 236 12.15 -2.17 5.77
C ALA A 236 11.55 -3.59 5.67
N HIS A 237 12.27 -4.61 6.14
CA HIS A 237 11.76 -5.98 6.23
C HIS A 237 10.53 -6.08 7.14
N GLU A 238 10.59 -5.55 8.37
CA GLU A 238 9.47 -5.60 9.31
C GLU A 238 8.23 -4.88 8.77
N VAL A 239 8.42 -3.72 8.12
CA VAL A 239 7.31 -2.97 7.51
C VAL A 239 6.67 -3.77 6.39
N TYR A 240 7.49 -4.47 5.61
CA TYR A 240 7.00 -5.33 4.55
C TYR A 240 6.22 -6.55 5.08
N GLU A 241 6.78 -7.27 6.04
CA GLU A 241 6.11 -8.40 6.70
C GLU A 241 4.79 -7.96 7.36
N ALA A 242 4.77 -6.79 7.98
CA ALA A 242 3.56 -6.23 8.55
C ALA A 242 2.48 -5.98 7.50
N ARG A 243 2.85 -5.45 6.33
CA ARG A 243 1.90 -5.26 5.22
C ARG A 243 1.38 -6.56 4.65
N LEU A 244 2.22 -7.59 4.58
CA LEU A 244 1.78 -8.93 4.18
C LEU A 244 0.76 -9.49 5.17
N ALA A 245 1.04 -9.40 6.47
CA ALA A 245 0.13 -9.83 7.52
C ALA A 245 -1.20 -9.06 7.45
N ASP A 246 -1.14 -7.73 7.28
CA ASP A 246 -2.32 -6.88 7.18
C ASP A 246 -3.16 -7.19 5.92
N ALA A 247 -2.51 -7.42 4.77
CA ALA A 247 -3.18 -7.80 3.53
C ALA A 247 -3.82 -9.19 3.63
N GLN A 248 -3.13 -10.14 4.26
CA GLN A 248 -3.65 -11.49 4.49
C GLN A 248 -4.87 -11.44 5.41
N ALA A 249 -4.82 -10.68 6.51
CA ALA A 249 -5.96 -10.53 7.41
C ALA A 249 -7.22 -10.00 6.70
N LEU A 250 -7.08 -8.99 5.84
CA LEU A 250 -8.20 -8.48 5.03
C LEU A 250 -8.68 -9.49 4.00
N GLN A 251 -7.78 -10.28 3.41
CA GLN A 251 -8.16 -11.32 2.45
C GLN A 251 -8.92 -12.46 3.11
N ASP A 252 -8.51 -12.87 4.32
CA ASP A 252 -9.22 -13.90 5.10
C ASP A 252 -10.64 -13.46 5.43
N ILE A 253 -10.82 -12.20 5.87
CA ILE A 253 -12.15 -11.62 6.13
C ILE A 253 -13.00 -11.59 4.86
N ARG A 254 -12.39 -11.23 3.71
CA ARG A 254 -13.08 -11.21 2.42
C ARG A 254 -13.55 -12.61 1.99
N ASN A 255 -12.70 -13.62 2.15
CA ASN A 255 -13.03 -15.00 1.82
C ASN A 255 -14.20 -15.48 2.68
N GLU A 256 -14.13 -15.26 3.99
CA GLU A 256 -15.17 -15.65 4.93
C GLU A 256 -16.49 -14.90 4.68
N LEU A 257 -16.43 -13.60 4.36
CA LEU A 257 -17.62 -12.84 3.95
C LEU A 257 -18.28 -13.44 2.71
N ASN A 258 -17.49 -13.84 1.71
CA ASN A 258 -18.02 -14.46 0.50
C ASN A 258 -18.70 -15.80 0.82
N GLU A 259 -18.12 -16.61 1.71
CA GLU A 259 -18.71 -17.87 2.16
C GLU A 259 -20.04 -17.65 2.88
N VAL A 260 -20.07 -16.73 3.85
CA VAL A 260 -21.28 -16.39 4.62
C VAL A 260 -22.36 -15.80 3.72
N SER A 261 -21.99 -14.89 2.81
CA SER A 261 -22.91 -14.28 1.84
C SER A 261 -23.50 -15.33 0.88
N CYS A 262 -22.66 -16.24 0.38
CA CYS A 262 -23.11 -17.33 -0.49
C CYS A 262 -24.06 -18.28 0.25
N SER A 263 -23.71 -18.68 1.47
CA SER A 263 -24.56 -19.53 2.32
C SER A 263 -25.91 -18.88 2.65
N PHE A 264 -25.91 -17.59 2.97
CA PHE A 264 -27.15 -16.84 3.25
C PHE A 264 -28.04 -16.74 2.00
N SER A 265 -27.46 -16.35 0.85
CA SER A 265 -28.22 -16.19 -0.40
C SER A 265 -28.77 -17.51 -0.98
N GLN A 266 -28.14 -18.64 -0.69
CA GLN A 266 -28.66 -19.96 -1.07
C GLN A 266 -29.87 -20.40 -0.23
N THR A 267 -30.14 -19.74 0.90
CA THR A 267 -31.30 -20.06 1.76
C THR A 267 -32.56 -19.43 1.17
N THR A 268 -33.30 -20.19 0.35
CA THR A 268 -34.53 -19.71 -0.31
C THR A 268 -35.73 -19.61 0.63
N GLU A 269 -35.79 -20.47 1.65
CA GLU A 269 -36.85 -20.46 2.67
C GLU A 269 -36.23 -20.52 4.07
N LEU A 270 -36.80 -19.73 5.00
CA LEU A 270 -36.33 -19.70 6.37
C LEU A 270 -36.71 -20.99 7.11
N PRO A 271 -35.81 -21.55 7.93
CA PRO A 271 -36.10 -22.75 8.71
C PRO A 271 -37.13 -22.48 9.82
N LEU A 272 -37.70 -23.53 10.42
CA LEU A 272 -38.68 -23.40 11.51
C LEU A 272 -38.14 -22.59 12.70
N ASN A 273 -36.84 -22.69 12.98
CA ASN A 273 -36.11 -21.93 13.99
C ASN A 273 -35.48 -20.64 13.42
N TRP A 274 -36.18 -19.95 12.51
CA TRP A 274 -35.66 -18.79 11.78
C TRP A 274 -35.04 -17.70 12.66
N GLN A 275 -35.53 -17.51 13.90
CA GLN A 275 -34.98 -16.50 14.83
C GLN A 275 -33.52 -16.79 15.15
N SER A 276 -33.22 -17.97 15.69
CA SER A 276 -31.86 -18.37 16.03
C SER A 276 -30.97 -18.46 14.78
N PHE A 277 -31.54 -18.82 13.64
CA PHE A 277 -30.83 -18.83 12.35
C PHE A 277 -30.37 -17.42 11.96
N LEU A 278 -31.27 -16.43 11.91
CA LEU A 278 -30.92 -15.05 11.56
C LEU A 278 -30.04 -14.39 12.61
N GLU A 279 -30.21 -14.72 13.90
CA GLU A 279 -29.34 -14.27 14.97
C GLU A 279 -27.91 -14.76 14.79
N ALA A 280 -27.72 -16.03 14.46
CA ALA A 280 -26.38 -16.58 14.20
C ALA A 280 -25.68 -15.87 13.03
N TYR A 281 -26.39 -15.58 11.94
CA TYR A 281 -25.84 -14.81 10.81
C TYR A 281 -25.53 -13.36 11.20
N ARG A 282 -26.44 -12.69 11.93
CA ARG A 282 -26.21 -11.32 12.42
C ARG A 282 -24.94 -11.26 13.26
N ASP A 283 -24.80 -12.17 14.23
CA ASP A 283 -23.64 -12.23 15.12
C ASP A 283 -22.35 -12.57 14.34
N HIS A 284 -22.43 -13.41 13.31
CA HIS A 284 -21.29 -13.71 12.45
C HIS A 284 -20.84 -12.48 11.65
N VAL A 285 -21.78 -11.77 11.04
CA VAL A 285 -21.49 -10.55 10.28
C VAL A 285 -20.96 -9.45 11.21
N ASP A 286 -21.48 -9.35 12.44
CA ASP A 286 -20.93 -8.44 13.46
C ASP A 286 -19.47 -8.78 13.78
N ARG A 287 -19.11 -10.07 13.95
CA ARG A 287 -17.71 -10.47 14.17
C ARG A 287 -16.81 -10.18 12.96
N LEU A 288 -17.31 -10.35 11.73
CA LEU A 288 -16.57 -10.01 10.52
C LEU A 288 -16.30 -8.51 10.44
N ASP A 289 -17.30 -7.72 10.80
CA ASP A 289 -17.21 -6.28 10.83
C ASP A 289 -16.20 -5.79 11.87
N GLU A 290 -16.29 -6.31 13.11
CA GLU A 290 -15.31 -6.03 14.16
C GLU A 290 -13.89 -6.40 13.72
N ARG A 291 -13.69 -7.59 13.11
CA ARG A 291 -12.38 -8.00 12.57
C ARG A 291 -11.89 -7.07 11.45
N SER A 292 -12.79 -6.58 10.60
CA SER A 292 -12.45 -5.62 9.54
C SER A 292 -11.96 -4.29 10.12
N LEU A 293 -12.63 -3.78 11.15
CA LEU A 293 -12.19 -2.58 11.88
C LEU A 293 -10.83 -2.80 12.55
N VAL A 294 -10.64 -3.94 13.20
CA VAL A 294 -9.37 -4.31 13.84
C VAL A 294 -8.24 -4.34 12.82
N ALA A 295 -8.44 -4.99 11.67
CA ALA A 295 -7.42 -5.14 10.63
C ALA A 295 -6.99 -3.79 10.03
N GLY A 296 -7.89 -2.80 10.00
CA GLY A 296 -7.61 -1.46 9.50
C GLY A 296 -7.29 -1.45 7.99
N GLY A 297 -6.39 -0.54 7.59
CA GLY A 297 -5.92 -0.47 6.21
C GLY A 297 -6.93 0.05 5.19
N GLN A 298 -6.78 -0.37 3.94
CA GLN A 298 -7.68 -0.01 2.83
C GLN A 298 -8.87 -0.98 2.76
N ASN A 299 -9.80 -0.89 3.73
CA ASN A 299 -10.90 -1.83 3.90
C ASN A 299 -12.30 -1.26 3.55
N ALA A 300 -12.41 -0.03 3.03
CA ALA A 300 -13.70 0.64 2.83
C ALA A 300 -14.71 -0.21 2.03
N SER A 301 -14.30 -0.77 0.88
CA SER A 301 -15.19 -1.62 0.07
C SER A 301 -15.56 -2.94 0.75
N LEU A 302 -14.70 -3.47 1.61
CA LEU A 302 -15.00 -4.65 2.41
C LEU A 302 -16.03 -4.30 3.50
N GLY A 303 -15.87 -3.16 4.18
CA GLY A 303 -16.85 -2.63 5.12
C GLY A 303 -18.22 -2.41 4.50
N ASP A 304 -18.27 -1.83 3.29
CA ASP A 304 -19.53 -1.63 2.56
C ASP A 304 -20.21 -2.97 2.23
N ALA A 305 -19.44 -3.99 1.82
CA ALA A 305 -19.97 -5.31 1.51
C ALA A 305 -20.52 -6.03 2.78
N ILE A 306 -19.82 -5.92 3.91
CA ILE A 306 -20.28 -6.42 5.22
C ILE A 306 -21.58 -5.72 5.62
N ALA A 307 -21.63 -4.39 5.49
CA ALA A 307 -22.83 -3.60 5.81
C ALA A 307 -24.02 -3.94 4.92
N SER A 308 -23.78 -4.23 3.63
CA SER A 308 -24.81 -4.70 2.70
C SER A 308 -25.39 -6.04 3.16
N LEU A 309 -24.54 -7.04 3.44
CA LEU A 309 -25.01 -8.34 3.91
C LEU A 309 -25.78 -8.23 5.23
N ARG A 310 -25.31 -7.40 6.17
CA ARG A 310 -26.04 -7.11 7.41
C ARG A 310 -27.43 -6.54 7.11
N THR A 311 -27.52 -5.60 6.17
CA THR A 311 -28.78 -4.97 5.77
C THR A 311 -29.75 -6.00 5.18
N ASP A 312 -29.27 -6.94 4.37
CA ASP A 312 -30.09 -8.02 3.80
C ASP A 312 -30.62 -8.94 4.91
N ILE A 313 -29.76 -9.35 5.84
CA ILE A 313 -30.15 -10.17 7.01
C ILE A 313 -31.24 -9.45 7.84
N LEU A 314 -31.02 -8.18 8.18
CA LEU A 314 -31.97 -7.40 8.97
C LEU A 314 -33.28 -7.15 8.21
N THR A 315 -33.23 -7.00 6.89
CA THR A 315 -34.43 -6.86 6.05
C THR A 315 -35.27 -8.14 6.08
N THR A 316 -34.63 -9.30 5.96
CA THR A 316 -35.30 -10.60 6.11
C THR A 316 -35.87 -10.80 7.52
N TRP A 317 -35.17 -10.34 8.56
CA TRP A 317 -35.67 -10.38 9.93
C TRP A 317 -36.91 -9.51 10.10
N ARG A 318 -36.85 -8.25 9.67
CA ARG A 318 -37.99 -7.31 9.71
C ARG A 318 -39.20 -7.87 8.98
N ALA A 319 -39.00 -8.46 7.81
CA ALA A 319 -40.07 -9.11 7.05
C ALA A 319 -40.70 -10.28 7.83
N SER A 320 -39.94 -11.01 8.63
CA SER A 320 -40.44 -12.14 9.43
C SER A 320 -41.26 -11.70 10.65
N ILE A 321 -41.01 -10.49 11.19
CA ILE A 321 -41.71 -9.95 12.38
C ILE A 321 -42.66 -8.79 12.10
N HIS A 322 -42.87 -8.40 10.84
CA HIS A 322 -43.59 -7.17 10.46
C HIS A 322 -44.99 -7.02 11.09
N LYS A 323 -45.68 -8.12 11.40
CA LYS A 323 -47.02 -8.10 12.03
C LYS A 323 -46.98 -7.78 13.53
N ASN A 324 -45.82 -7.91 14.17
CA ASN A 324 -45.64 -7.64 15.59
C ASN A 324 -44.85 -6.34 15.80
N ARG A 325 -45.59 -5.24 16.00
CA ARG A 325 -45.02 -3.90 16.22
C ARG A 325 -44.08 -3.84 17.42
N HIS A 326 -44.37 -4.61 18.49
CA HIS A 326 -43.52 -4.63 19.67
C HIS A 326 -42.17 -5.29 19.36
N SER A 327 -42.18 -6.47 18.72
CA SER A 327 -40.94 -7.15 18.32
C SER A 327 -40.10 -6.32 17.34
N LEU A 328 -40.72 -5.60 16.41
CA LEU A 328 -40.00 -4.71 15.51
C LEU A 328 -39.32 -3.57 16.27
N ALA A 329 -40.04 -2.91 17.21
CA ALA A 329 -39.46 -1.85 18.03
C ALA A 329 -38.30 -2.34 18.91
N THR A 330 -38.41 -3.56 19.47
CA THR A 330 -37.33 -4.19 20.22
C THR A 330 -36.10 -4.42 19.35
N LEU A 331 -36.28 -4.95 18.13
CA LEU A 331 -35.16 -5.15 17.20
C LEU A 331 -34.45 -3.82 16.87
N GLU A 332 -35.20 -2.77 16.49
CA GLU A 332 -34.57 -1.47 16.17
C GLU A 332 -33.83 -0.85 17.37
N GLN A 333 -34.39 -0.98 18.58
CA GLN A 333 -33.73 -0.48 19.78
C GLN A 333 -32.44 -1.24 20.07
N GLU A 334 -32.45 -2.56 19.88
CA GLU A 334 -31.25 -3.39 20.03
C GLU A 334 -30.18 -3.04 18.99
N GLU A 335 -30.58 -2.85 17.73
CA GLU A 335 -29.66 -2.47 16.65
C GLU A 335 -29.04 -1.10 16.90
N ALA A 336 -29.83 -0.13 17.37
CA ALA A 336 -29.32 1.20 17.74
C ALA A 336 -28.28 1.10 18.88
N LYS A 337 -28.56 0.32 19.93
CA LYS A 337 -27.62 0.10 21.04
C LYS A 337 -26.33 -0.59 20.59
N ARG A 338 -26.43 -1.59 19.71
CA ARG A 338 -25.26 -2.29 19.15
C ARG A 338 -24.40 -1.33 18.30
N ALA A 339 -25.03 -0.54 17.44
CA ALA A 339 -24.33 0.44 16.62
C ALA A 339 -23.62 1.52 17.45
N GLU A 340 -24.28 2.05 18.48
CA GLU A 340 -23.70 3.03 19.41
C GLU A 340 -22.49 2.43 20.14
N ARG A 341 -22.66 1.24 20.73
CA ARG A 341 -21.57 0.53 21.42
C ARG A 341 -20.40 0.24 20.50
N ARG A 342 -20.66 -0.17 19.26
CA ARG A 342 -19.63 -0.43 18.25
C ARG A 342 -18.86 0.86 17.90
N ALA A 343 -19.57 1.95 17.61
CA ALA A 343 -18.94 3.23 17.30
C ALA A 343 -18.05 3.74 18.44
N LEU A 344 -18.48 3.48 19.68
CA LEU A 344 -17.78 3.88 20.88
C LEU A 344 -16.51 3.06 21.16
N LEU A 345 -16.56 1.73 20.97
CA LEU A 345 -15.42 0.85 21.25
C LEU A 345 -14.42 0.75 20.09
N TYR A 346 -14.90 0.74 18.85
CA TYR A 346 -14.08 0.55 17.65
C TYR A 346 -13.86 1.84 16.84
N GLY A 347 -14.29 2.99 17.37
CA GLY A 347 -14.08 4.30 16.73
C GLY A 347 -12.63 4.80 16.77
N CYS A 348 -11.76 4.14 17.53
CA CYS A 348 -10.32 4.36 17.58
C CYS A 348 -9.58 3.06 17.24
N ASP A 349 -8.56 3.17 16.39
CA ASP A 349 -7.75 2.02 15.95
C ASP A 349 -7.08 1.29 17.12
N TRP A 350 -6.65 2.02 18.16
CA TRP A 350 -6.00 1.44 19.33
C TRP A 350 -6.97 0.58 20.15
N THR A 351 -8.18 1.06 20.46
CA THR A 351 -9.16 0.26 21.20
C THR A 351 -9.63 -0.93 20.38
N ALA A 352 -9.81 -0.77 19.06
CA ALA A 352 -10.14 -1.88 18.18
C ALA A 352 -9.08 -2.99 18.31
N GLN A 353 -7.79 -2.67 18.17
CA GLN A 353 -6.70 -3.62 18.25
C GLN A 353 -6.48 -4.22 19.65
N LEU A 354 -6.79 -3.46 20.70
CA LEU A 354 -6.70 -3.96 22.07
C LEU A 354 -7.79 -4.98 22.38
N LEU A 355 -9.01 -4.73 21.89
CA LEU A 355 -10.18 -5.58 22.17
C LEU A 355 -10.26 -6.82 21.26
N SER A 356 -9.35 -6.96 20.28
CA SER A 356 -9.35 -8.10 19.38
C SER A 356 -8.87 -9.39 20.05
N HIS A 357 -9.37 -10.54 19.56
CA HIS A 357 -8.87 -11.84 19.97
C HIS A 357 -7.42 -12.01 19.52
N GLY A 358 -6.50 -12.14 20.47
CA GLY A 358 -5.07 -12.19 20.19
C GLY A 358 -4.49 -10.82 19.84
N SER A 359 -4.81 -9.80 20.66
CA SER A 359 -4.36 -8.42 20.49
C SER A 359 -2.95 -8.32 19.91
N LEU A 360 -2.83 -7.51 18.86
CA LEU A 360 -1.57 -7.27 18.15
C LEU A 360 -0.61 -6.36 18.93
N ILE A 361 -1.10 -5.76 20.02
CA ILE A 361 -0.31 -4.91 20.91
C ILE A 361 0.10 -5.77 22.12
N PRO A 362 1.40 -6.06 22.28
CA PRO A 362 1.90 -6.76 23.46
C PRO A 362 1.50 -6.05 24.77
N PRO A 363 1.22 -6.76 25.87
CA PRO A 363 0.77 -6.16 27.13
C PRO A 363 1.65 -5.01 27.65
N GLU A 364 2.96 -5.15 27.51
CA GLU A 364 3.97 -4.15 27.90
C GLU A 364 3.98 -2.91 26.98
N GLU A 365 3.40 -3.03 25.79
CA GLU A 365 3.33 -1.98 24.77
C GLU A 365 1.96 -1.29 24.71
N VAL A 366 0.96 -1.76 25.46
CA VAL A 366 -0.41 -1.19 25.50
C VAL A 366 -0.39 0.30 25.80
N VAL A 367 0.30 0.71 26.86
CA VAL A 367 0.34 2.10 27.33
C VAL A 367 1.26 2.98 26.47
N PRO A 368 2.48 2.55 26.09
CA PRO A 368 3.26 3.23 25.07
C PRO A 368 2.47 3.47 23.77
N ALA A 369 1.74 2.46 23.28
CA ALA A 369 0.92 2.57 22.09
C ALA A 369 -0.24 3.56 22.27
N LEU A 370 -0.91 3.53 23.43
CA LEU A 370 -1.99 4.48 23.77
C LEU A 370 -1.50 5.93 23.76
N LEU A 371 -0.36 6.18 24.40
CA LEU A 371 0.25 7.51 24.48
C LEU A 371 0.87 7.96 23.15
N SER A 372 1.01 7.06 22.18
CA SER A 372 1.47 7.38 20.82
C SER A 372 0.35 7.94 19.94
N GLU A 373 -0.91 7.65 20.28
CA GLU A 373 -2.05 8.19 19.56
C GLU A 373 -2.15 9.72 19.72
N SER A 374 -2.79 10.37 18.76
CA SER A 374 -3.10 11.81 18.88
C SER A 374 -4.06 12.07 20.04
N ALA A 375 -4.06 13.28 20.60
CA ALA A 375 -5.00 13.67 21.66
C ALA A 375 -6.49 13.35 21.34
N PRO A 376 -7.04 13.67 20.15
CA PRO A 376 -8.43 13.32 19.84
C PRO A 376 -8.69 11.81 19.72
N GLU A 377 -7.71 11.02 19.25
CA GLU A 377 -7.84 9.56 19.23
C GLU A 377 -7.79 8.96 20.64
N LEU A 378 -6.94 9.53 21.50
CA LEU A 378 -6.87 9.16 22.92
C LEU A 378 -8.19 9.47 23.64
N GLU A 379 -8.82 10.62 23.39
CA GLU A 379 -10.14 10.96 23.94
C GLU A 379 -11.22 9.94 23.56
N LYS A 380 -11.24 9.51 22.29
CA LYS A 380 -12.16 8.44 21.83
C LYS A 380 -11.89 7.14 22.57
N ALA A 381 -10.63 6.74 22.69
CA ALA A 381 -10.24 5.54 23.42
C ALA A 381 -10.70 5.59 24.88
N VAL A 382 -10.40 6.68 25.60
CA VAL A 382 -10.81 6.87 27.01
C VAL A 382 -12.33 6.86 27.14
N THR A 383 -13.05 7.59 26.29
CA THR A 383 -14.52 7.62 26.30
C THR A 383 -15.10 6.21 26.09
N GLY A 384 -14.53 5.45 25.16
CA GLY A 384 -14.91 4.07 24.89
C GLY A 384 -14.69 3.13 26.08
N LEU A 385 -13.53 3.23 26.73
CA LEU A 385 -13.21 2.45 27.92
C LEU A 385 -14.08 2.83 29.13
N GLN A 386 -14.37 4.12 29.32
CA GLN A 386 -15.21 4.62 30.41
C GLN A 386 -16.67 4.19 30.29
N ALA A 387 -17.18 4.10 29.07
CA ALA A 387 -18.58 3.72 28.86
C ALA A 387 -18.86 2.24 29.12
N GLU A 388 -17.82 1.40 29.20
CA GLU A 388 -17.94 -0.05 29.36
C GLU A 388 -17.38 -0.48 30.74
N PRO A 389 -18.24 -0.77 31.73
CA PRO A 389 -17.81 -1.02 33.12
C PRO A 389 -16.75 -2.10 33.30
N ARG A 390 -16.79 -3.15 32.48
CA ARG A 390 -15.79 -4.24 32.50
C ARG A 390 -14.37 -3.78 32.10
N LEU A 391 -14.22 -2.59 31.51
CA LEU A 391 -12.93 -2.04 31.07
C LEU A 391 -12.38 -0.96 32.03
N HIS A 392 -13.10 -0.63 33.10
CA HIS A 392 -12.69 0.41 34.06
C HIS A 392 -11.36 0.09 34.75
N GLU A 393 -11.13 -1.16 35.12
CA GLU A 393 -9.86 -1.60 35.73
C GLU A 393 -8.69 -1.43 34.76
N MET A 394 -8.90 -1.76 33.49
CA MET A 394 -7.90 -1.58 32.44
C MET A 394 -7.58 -0.11 32.22
N LEU A 395 -8.58 0.78 32.22
CA LEU A 395 -8.38 2.22 32.14
C LEU A 395 -7.57 2.76 33.33
N ALA A 396 -7.91 2.33 34.55
CA ALA A 396 -7.19 2.71 35.75
C ALA A 396 -5.71 2.27 35.70
N GLN A 397 -5.46 1.04 35.24
CA GLN A 397 -4.11 0.51 35.05
C GLN A 397 -3.33 1.29 33.96
N CYS A 398 -4.00 1.65 32.86
CA CYS A 398 -3.41 2.47 31.81
C CYS A 398 -3.00 3.85 32.35
N CYS A 399 -3.87 4.50 33.12
CA CYS A 399 -3.59 5.80 33.74
C CYS A 399 -2.38 5.74 34.68
N ALA A 400 -2.37 4.82 35.64
CA ALA A 400 -1.25 4.68 36.59
C ALA A 400 0.09 4.39 35.88
N THR A 401 0.06 3.52 34.86
CA THR A 401 1.25 3.16 34.09
C THR A 401 1.72 4.31 33.21
N ALA A 402 0.80 5.09 32.63
CA ALA A 402 1.13 6.25 31.81
C ALA A 402 1.88 7.31 32.61
N HIS A 403 1.40 7.65 33.81
CA HIS A 403 2.08 8.60 34.70
C HIS A 403 3.49 8.14 35.05
N ARG A 404 3.65 6.86 35.40
CA ARG A 404 4.97 6.30 35.70
C ARG A 404 5.92 6.41 34.50
N LEU A 405 5.49 5.95 33.33
CA LEU A 405 6.29 5.97 32.11
C LEU A 405 6.71 7.40 31.71
N VAL A 406 5.78 8.36 31.78
CA VAL A 406 6.07 9.77 31.45
C VAL A 406 7.06 10.38 32.45
N ASN A 407 6.94 10.07 33.74
CA ASN A 407 7.87 10.56 34.75
C ASN A 407 9.28 9.99 34.56
N GLU A 408 9.40 8.70 34.22
CA GLU A 408 10.68 8.06 33.88
C GLU A 408 11.33 8.73 32.67
N LEU A 409 10.56 9.02 31.61
CA LEU A 409 11.07 9.68 30.41
C LEU A 409 11.47 11.14 30.64
N ARG A 410 10.69 11.88 31.43
CA ARG A 410 11.06 13.24 31.85
C ARG A 410 12.36 13.25 32.64
N ALA A 411 12.54 12.29 33.56
CA ALA A 411 13.78 12.15 34.33
C ALA A 411 14.98 11.79 33.43
N ALA A 412 14.75 11.03 32.36
CA ALA A 412 15.75 10.72 31.33
C ALA A 412 16.00 11.88 30.34
N GLY A 413 15.30 13.02 30.48
CA GLY A 413 15.49 14.21 29.65
C GLY A 413 14.76 14.17 28.30
N HIS A 414 13.85 13.22 28.09
CA HIS A 414 13.02 13.17 26.89
C HIS A 414 11.82 14.12 27.01
N ASN A 415 11.66 15.01 26.04
CA ASN A 415 10.49 15.87 25.93
C ASN A 415 9.51 15.28 24.92
N LEU A 416 8.31 14.91 25.38
CA LEU A 416 7.24 14.37 24.54
C LEU A 416 6.22 15.48 24.24
N PRO A 417 5.92 15.77 22.96
CA PRO A 417 4.91 16.76 22.62
C PRO A 417 3.54 16.33 23.15
N ASP A 418 2.74 17.30 23.56
CA ASP A 418 1.34 17.16 23.99
C ASP A 418 1.09 16.19 25.16
N ILE A 419 2.14 15.72 25.84
CA ILE A 419 2.02 14.68 26.86
C ILE A 419 1.22 15.14 28.09
N GLY A 420 1.25 16.45 28.40
CA GLY A 420 0.44 17.02 29.47
C GLY A 420 -1.06 16.94 29.18
N ASP A 421 -1.46 17.21 27.93
CA ASP A 421 -2.85 17.08 27.50
C ASP A 421 -3.28 15.61 27.49
N LYS A 422 -2.42 14.71 27.00
CA LYS A 422 -2.71 13.26 27.02
C LYS A 422 -2.93 12.71 28.42
N LEU A 423 -2.10 13.10 29.39
CA LEU A 423 -2.29 12.72 30.79
C LEU A 423 -3.59 13.29 31.37
N ARG A 424 -3.92 14.56 31.07
CA ARG A 424 -5.19 15.17 31.49
C ARG A 424 -6.42 14.43 30.94
N ILE A 425 -6.36 13.97 29.69
CA ILE A 425 -7.41 13.15 29.07
C ILE A 425 -7.55 11.81 29.82
N LEU A 426 -6.43 11.14 30.13
CA LEU A 426 -6.42 9.87 30.88
C LEU A 426 -6.91 10.01 32.32
N ASP A 427 -6.56 11.11 32.99
CA ASP A 427 -6.94 11.38 34.37
C ASP A 427 -8.44 11.66 34.53
N GLY A 428 -9.08 12.15 33.46
CA GLY A 428 -10.52 12.38 33.38
C GLY A 428 -11.08 13.13 34.59
N ALA A 429 -11.18 14.47 34.52
CA ALA A 429 -12.09 15.14 35.43
C ALA A 429 -13.52 14.64 35.14
N PRO A 430 -14.24 14.06 36.13
CA PRO A 430 -15.64 13.70 35.97
C PRO A 430 -16.47 14.98 35.87
N GLY A 431 -17.23 15.14 34.79
CA GLY A 431 -18.29 16.16 34.69
C GLY A 431 -17.82 17.59 34.35
N GLN A 432 -17.66 17.87 33.07
CA GLN A 432 -18.17 19.11 32.49
C GLN A 432 -19.01 18.73 31.27
N LEU A 433 -20.27 18.39 31.54
CA LEU A 433 -21.35 18.68 30.62
C LEU A 433 -21.18 20.14 30.21
N ARG A 434 -20.90 20.40 28.92
CA ARG A 434 -21.12 21.72 28.35
C ARG A 434 -22.62 22.00 28.51
N ALA A 435 -22.92 23.03 29.30
CA ALA A 435 -24.26 23.60 29.42
C ALA A 435 -24.78 24.11 28.07
#